data_AF-A0A1Q3GTX7-F1
#
_entry.id   AF-A0A1Q3GTX7-F1
#
_cell.length_a   1.000
_cell.length_b   1.000
_cell.length_c   1.000
_cell.angle_alpha   90.00
_cell.angle_beta   90.00
_cell.angle_gamma   90.00
#
_symmetry.space_group_name_H-M   'P 1'
#
loop_
_entity.id
_entity.type
_entity.pdbx_description
1 polymer ?
#
loop_
_entity_poly.entity_id
_entity_poly.type
_entity_poly.pdbx_seq_one_letter_code
_entity_poly.pdbx_strand_id
1 'polypeptide(L)'
;MSFKKLSYLKRYNRIWLLCYYFVWLAMPGCQQKENQANESLNSQDSVAGKVEAPTTTKKSPPKRVLFPQKAPAGQAFYLTQNYKTADLEKVKKQELAKWSKELNQEFGVAFKTLHTQKYFNVAYRCSEEKMKFLMYTLRKFFEQIYPVYFKYEPTYPFQIVYFNTKKEYSRYTGSEAYGFYLPKTRTLYTYGNSGEGTLWHELVHAFVAANIDHRIQQWFSEGFASFYEMGAVYGDKFYEGYTNWRHPTLKRKIREEDDFMDLADFVSEKYMSEGYGYAKARFLFCYLWIYNKMPEFVKIYLYELSPKYKGEELGEQVIKTLEKLLGKKMEAIEKDYKAIALTYKKFVRLKKKN
;
A
#
# COMPACT_ATOMS: atom_id res chain seq x y z
N MET A 1 38.40 26.37 -2.75
CA MET A 1 38.02 26.29 -4.18
C MET A 1 36.52 26.44 -4.29
N SER A 2 36.08 27.46 -5.01
CA SER A 2 34.71 28.00 -5.07
C SER A 2 34.18 27.87 -6.49
N PHE A 3 32.98 27.36 -6.69
CA PHE A 3 32.16 27.54 -7.90
C PHE A 3 30.68 27.53 -7.45
N LYS A 4 30.09 28.70 -7.23
CA LYS A 4 29.33 29.59 -8.16
C LYS A 4 27.85 29.20 -8.30
N LYS A 5 27.04 29.99 -7.60
CA LYS A 5 25.60 30.24 -7.85
C LYS A 5 25.40 30.83 -9.25
N LEU A 6 24.31 30.46 -9.90
CA LEU A 6 23.75 31.19 -11.03
C LEU A 6 22.31 31.57 -10.71
N SER A 7 22.10 32.87 -10.53
CA SER A 7 20.82 33.56 -10.53
C SER A 7 20.65 34.25 -11.88
N TYR A 8 19.46 34.18 -12.47
CA TYR A 8 19.04 35.17 -13.48
C TYR A 8 17.60 35.61 -13.22
N LEU A 9 17.40 36.92 -13.38
CA LEU A 9 16.25 37.72 -13.00
C LEU A 9 15.38 38.04 -14.24
N LYS A 10 14.05 38.03 -14.06
CA LYS A 10 13.01 38.98 -14.56
C LYS A 10 13.30 39.82 -15.84
N ARG A 11 12.35 39.91 -16.79
CA ARG A 11 11.21 40.88 -16.88
C ARG A 11 10.51 40.91 -18.28
N TYR A 12 9.32 41.54 -18.28
CA TYR A 12 8.43 41.98 -19.40
C TYR A 12 7.53 40.91 -20.06
N ASN A 13 6.24 41.13 -20.38
CA ASN A 13 5.41 42.36 -20.48
C ASN A 13 3.89 42.02 -20.39
N ARG A 14 3.07 43.04 -20.09
CA ARG A 14 1.58 43.03 -20.02
C ARG A 14 0.93 43.32 -21.40
N ILE A 15 -0.39 43.09 -21.45
CA ILE A 15 -1.46 43.67 -22.29
C ILE A 15 -1.78 42.94 -23.62
N TRP A 16 -2.91 42.23 -23.69
CA TRP A 16 -4.15 42.65 -24.38
C TRP A 16 -5.28 41.65 -24.13
N LEU A 17 -6.49 42.21 -24.02
CA LEU A 17 -7.78 41.58 -23.75
C LEU A 17 -8.68 42.10 -24.86
N LEU A 18 -9.42 41.24 -25.57
CA LEU A 18 -10.77 41.46 -26.16
C LEU A 18 -11.10 40.46 -27.28
N CYS A 19 -12.25 39.79 -27.07
CA CYS A 19 -13.34 39.41 -27.99
C CYS A 19 -13.05 38.88 -29.42
N TYR A 20 -13.63 37.72 -29.77
CA TYR A 20 -14.94 37.66 -30.48
C TYR A 20 -15.41 36.21 -30.70
N TYR A 21 -16.74 36.04 -30.70
CA TYR A 21 -17.50 34.87 -31.17
C TYR A 21 -17.29 34.62 -32.67
N PHE A 22 -17.27 33.36 -33.11
CA PHE A 22 -17.95 32.92 -34.35
C PHE A 22 -18.28 31.42 -34.31
N VAL A 23 -19.38 31.10 -34.99
CA VAL A 23 -20.15 29.86 -35.01
C VAL A 23 -20.02 29.19 -36.40
N TRP A 24 -20.24 27.87 -36.46
CA TRP A 24 -20.60 27.01 -37.62
C TRP A 24 -19.51 26.51 -38.59
N LEU A 25 -19.29 25.19 -38.72
CA LEU A 25 -19.94 24.24 -39.65
C LEU A 25 -19.16 22.90 -39.77
N ALA A 26 -19.83 21.89 -40.32
CA ALA A 26 -19.57 20.45 -40.27
C ALA A 26 -18.45 19.89 -41.20
N MET A 27 -17.85 18.76 -40.76
CA MET A 27 -17.38 17.49 -41.41
C MET A 27 -16.95 17.48 -42.91
N PRO A 28 -16.11 16.54 -43.43
CA PRO A 28 -15.61 15.26 -42.90
C PRO A 28 -14.09 15.01 -43.16
N GLY A 29 -13.52 13.89 -42.69
CA GLY A 29 -12.25 13.40 -43.27
C GLY A 29 -11.35 12.58 -42.34
N CYS A 30 -11.27 11.28 -42.66
CA CYS A 30 -10.35 10.29 -42.13
C CYS A 30 -8.89 10.77 -42.01
N GLN A 31 -8.24 10.48 -40.87
CA GLN A 31 -6.88 9.94 -40.83
C GLN A 31 -6.60 9.35 -39.44
N GLN A 32 -6.45 8.01 -39.40
CA GLN A 32 -5.89 7.29 -38.27
C GLN A 32 -4.50 7.84 -37.97
N LYS A 33 -4.31 8.37 -36.76
CA LYS A 33 -2.98 8.46 -36.14
C LYS A 33 -2.86 7.33 -35.14
N GLU A 34 -1.85 6.49 -35.38
CA GLU A 34 -1.33 5.53 -34.41
C GLU A 34 -1.10 6.22 -33.07
N ASN A 35 -1.88 5.83 -32.07
CA ASN A 35 -1.57 6.18 -30.70
C ASN A 35 -0.39 5.32 -30.26
N GLN A 36 0.77 5.95 -30.14
CA GLN A 36 1.87 5.45 -29.33
C GLN A 36 1.34 5.08 -27.95
N ALA A 37 1.54 3.82 -27.59
CA ALA A 37 1.27 3.30 -26.26
C ALA A 37 2.07 4.14 -25.25
N ASN A 38 1.36 4.95 -24.46
CA ASN A 38 1.91 5.48 -23.22
C ASN A 38 2.11 4.29 -22.28
N GLU A 39 3.35 3.82 -22.17
CA GLU A 39 3.79 2.95 -21.08
C GLU A 39 3.46 3.64 -19.74
N SER A 40 2.47 3.09 -19.03
CA SER A 40 2.13 3.53 -17.68
C SER A 40 3.24 3.12 -16.73
N LEU A 41 4.02 4.10 -16.28
CA LEU A 41 4.99 3.96 -15.20
C LEU A 41 4.27 3.58 -13.90
N ASN A 42 4.29 2.29 -13.58
CA ASN A 42 3.97 1.78 -12.25
C ASN A 42 4.87 2.50 -11.23
N SER A 43 4.29 3.12 -10.20
CA SER A 43 5.01 3.91 -9.19
C SER A 43 6.00 3.11 -8.33
N GLN A 44 5.97 1.77 -8.44
CA GLN A 44 6.93 0.86 -7.79
C GLN A 44 8.13 0.52 -8.68
N ASP A 45 8.03 0.68 -10.01
CA ASP A 45 9.10 0.37 -10.96
C ASP A 45 9.86 1.62 -11.44
N SER A 46 9.26 2.81 -11.33
CA SER A 46 9.79 4.07 -11.89
C SER A 46 10.95 4.72 -11.14
N VAL A 47 11.34 4.20 -9.96
CA VAL A 47 12.48 4.73 -9.17
C VAL A 47 13.77 3.91 -9.39
N ALA A 48 13.74 2.85 -10.19
CA ALA A 48 14.92 2.06 -10.53
C ALA A 48 15.67 2.65 -11.75
N GLY A 49 16.23 3.85 -11.58
CA GLY A 49 17.23 4.38 -12.52
C GLY A 49 18.51 3.53 -12.49
N LYS A 50 18.97 3.11 -13.67
CA LYS A 50 20.18 2.30 -13.97
C LYS A 50 21.31 2.43 -12.92
N VAL A 51 21.49 1.38 -12.13
CA VAL A 51 22.77 1.09 -11.45
C VAL A 51 23.00 -0.42 -11.61
N GLU A 52 24.13 -0.77 -12.22
CA GLU A 52 24.57 -2.16 -12.38
C GLU A 52 24.50 -2.91 -11.04
N ALA A 53 23.91 -4.11 -11.09
CA ALA A 53 23.71 -4.93 -9.91
C ALA A 53 25.07 -5.38 -9.34
N PRO A 54 25.41 -5.04 -8.08
CA PRO A 54 26.54 -5.66 -7.44
C PRO A 54 26.19 -7.12 -7.18
N THR A 55 27.08 -8.03 -7.60
CA THR A 55 27.07 -9.46 -7.27
C THR A 55 27.11 -9.61 -5.75
N THR A 56 25.94 -9.67 -5.13
CA THR A 56 25.79 -9.87 -3.69
C THR A 56 25.73 -11.36 -3.43
N THR A 57 26.76 -11.86 -2.76
CA THR A 57 26.78 -13.16 -2.09
C THR A 57 25.44 -13.44 -1.42
N LYS A 58 24.76 -14.53 -1.82
CA LYS A 58 23.51 -15.02 -1.23
C LYS A 58 23.69 -15.22 0.28
N LYS A 59 23.37 -14.22 1.09
CA LYS A 59 23.13 -14.42 2.53
C LYS A 59 21.92 -15.32 2.67
N SER A 60 22.04 -16.38 3.48
CA SER A 60 20.91 -17.22 3.85
C SER A 60 19.76 -16.34 4.37
N PRO A 61 18.51 -16.61 3.98
CA PRO A 61 17.39 -15.81 4.43
C PRO A 61 17.33 -15.82 5.98
N PRO A 62 17.01 -14.69 6.61
CA PRO A 62 16.95 -14.62 8.08
C PRO A 62 15.95 -15.64 8.60
N LYS A 63 16.32 -16.35 9.67
CA LYS A 63 15.47 -17.35 10.34
C LYS A 63 14.17 -16.67 10.81
N ARG A 64 13.04 -17.03 10.21
CA ARG A 64 11.71 -16.51 10.60
C ARG A 64 11.25 -17.18 11.90
N VAL A 65 10.67 -16.39 12.80
CA VAL A 65 10.13 -16.85 14.09
C VAL A 65 8.62 -16.66 14.08
N LEU A 66 7.84 -17.58 14.66
CA LEU A 66 6.37 -17.48 14.67
C LEU A 66 5.89 -16.31 15.55
N PHE A 67 4.85 -15.60 15.12
CA PHE A 67 4.18 -14.57 15.89
C PHE A 67 2.98 -15.14 16.66
N PRO A 68 2.68 -14.67 17.89
CA PRO A 68 3.49 -13.77 18.71
C PRO A 68 4.50 -14.56 19.55
N GLN A 69 5.70 -13.99 19.71
CA GLN A 69 6.63 -14.48 20.72
C GLN A 69 6.32 -13.87 22.09
N LYS A 70 6.31 -14.74 23.09
CA LYS A 70 6.24 -14.36 24.51
C LYS A 70 7.65 -14.19 25.05
N ALA A 71 7.86 -13.14 25.83
CA ALA A 71 9.11 -12.94 26.56
C ALA A 71 8.94 -13.32 28.03
N PRO A 72 10.00 -13.82 28.69
CA PRO A 72 10.01 -14.00 30.14
C PRO A 72 9.74 -12.69 30.90
N ALA A 73 9.36 -12.79 32.18
CA ALA A 73 9.15 -11.62 33.04
C ALA A 73 10.42 -10.73 33.06
N GLY A 74 10.22 -9.42 32.93
CA GLY A 74 11.32 -8.44 32.86
C GLY A 74 12.05 -8.38 31.51
N GLN A 75 11.57 -9.11 30.51
CA GLN A 75 12.11 -9.10 29.14
C GLN A 75 11.04 -8.73 28.12
N ALA A 76 11.49 -8.31 26.94
CA ALA A 76 10.66 -8.07 25.77
C ALA A 76 11.26 -8.75 24.54
N PHE A 77 10.43 -9.45 23.78
CA PHE A 77 10.83 -10.03 22.50
C PHE A 77 10.83 -8.94 21.45
N TYR A 78 11.96 -8.77 20.77
CA TYR A 78 12.12 -7.80 19.69
C TYR A 78 12.86 -8.43 18.52
N LEU A 79 12.16 -8.45 17.37
CA LEU A 79 12.56 -9.02 16.08
C LEU A 79 12.90 -10.51 16.12
N THR A 80 14.07 -10.84 16.67
CA THR A 80 14.66 -12.18 16.61
C THR A 80 15.04 -12.73 17.98
N GLN A 81 15.02 -11.91 19.04
CA GLN A 81 15.49 -12.32 20.37
C GLN A 81 14.81 -11.55 21.50
N ASN A 82 14.97 -12.08 22.71
CA ASN A 82 14.56 -11.41 23.94
C ASN A 82 15.65 -10.45 24.43
N TYR A 83 15.22 -9.30 24.93
CA TYR A 83 16.06 -8.31 25.58
C TYR A 83 15.54 -8.04 26.98
N LYS A 84 16.42 -7.75 27.94
CA LYS A 84 15.97 -7.06 29.16
C LYS A 84 15.39 -5.70 28.76
N THR A 85 14.35 -5.25 29.44
CA THR A 85 13.64 -4.01 29.05
C THR A 85 14.56 -2.79 28.95
N ALA A 86 15.51 -2.63 29.87
CA ALA A 86 16.48 -1.54 29.84
C ALA A 86 17.45 -1.63 28.64
N ASP A 87 17.85 -2.84 28.25
CA ASP A 87 18.74 -3.07 27.11
C ASP A 87 18.01 -2.82 25.78
N LEU A 88 16.73 -3.19 25.69
CA LEU A 88 15.92 -2.93 24.50
C LEU A 88 15.84 -1.43 24.19
N GLU A 89 15.62 -0.61 25.21
CA GLU A 89 15.56 0.85 25.05
C GLU A 89 16.88 1.42 24.50
N LYS A 90 18.02 0.90 24.98
CA LYS A 90 19.35 1.28 24.47
C LYS A 90 19.53 0.86 23.01
N VAL A 91 19.13 -0.37 22.65
CA VAL A 91 19.18 -0.89 21.28
C VAL A 91 18.35 -0.01 20.35
N LYS A 92 17.10 0.31 20.74
CA LYS A 92 16.21 1.16 19.96
C LYS A 92 16.75 2.57 19.74
N LYS A 93 17.33 3.19 20.77
CA LYS A 93 17.99 4.50 20.65
C LYS A 93 19.16 4.47 19.68
N GLN A 94 19.97 3.41 19.71
CA GLN A 94 21.09 3.25 18.78
C GLN A 94 20.61 3.05 17.34
N GLU A 95 19.58 2.23 17.12
CA GLU A 95 18.94 2.04 15.82
C GLU A 95 18.39 3.36 15.26
N LEU A 96 17.66 4.13 16.06
CA LEU A 96 17.13 5.43 15.65
C LEU A 96 18.23 6.45 15.38
N ALA A 97 19.27 6.52 16.21
CA ALA A 97 20.38 7.45 16.00
C ALA A 97 21.12 7.15 14.69
N LYS A 98 21.37 5.87 14.40
CA LYS A 98 21.95 5.43 13.14
C LYS A 98 21.05 5.81 11.96
N TRP A 99 19.78 5.44 12.02
CA TRP A 99 18.84 5.70 10.92
C TRP A 99 18.60 7.21 10.71
N SER A 100 18.54 8.00 11.78
CA SER A 100 18.43 9.45 11.70
C SER A 100 19.64 10.08 10.98
N LYS A 101 20.86 9.57 11.22
CA LYS A 101 22.06 10.01 10.50
C LYS A 101 21.96 9.67 9.02
N GLU A 102 21.50 8.47 8.67
CA GLU A 102 21.29 8.05 7.28
C GLU A 102 20.27 8.96 6.57
N LEU A 103 19.12 9.23 7.20
CA LEU A 103 18.10 10.14 6.65
C LEU A 103 18.62 11.57 6.48
N ASN A 104 19.42 12.07 7.42
CA ASN A 104 20.03 13.40 7.31
C ASN A 104 21.04 13.46 6.15
N GLN A 105 21.78 12.38 5.91
CA GLN A 105 22.70 12.26 4.77
C GLN A 105 21.94 12.17 3.44
N GLU A 106 20.83 11.42 3.42
CA GLU A 106 20.01 11.23 2.22
C GLU A 106 19.25 12.49 1.83
N PHE A 107 18.57 13.14 2.78
CA PHE A 107 17.65 14.24 2.48
C PHE A 107 18.24 15.63 2.77
N GLY A 108 19.37 15.73 3.48
CA GLY A 108 19.95 17.01 3.88
C GLY A 108 19.05 17.81 4.83
N VAL A 109 18.09 17.16 5.50
CA VAL A 109 17.17 17.78 6.46
C VAL A 109 16.99 16.93 7.72
N ALA A 110 16.86 17.62 8.84
CA ALA A 110 16.66 16.98 10.14
C ALA A 110 15.24 16.41 10.30
N PHE A 111 15.14 15.19 10.82
CA PHE A 111 13.88 14.59 11.26
C PHE A 111 13.87 14.46 12.79
N LYS A 112 12.71 14.69 13.41
CA LYS A 112 12.47 14.15 14.75
C LYS A 112 12.25 12.66 14.63
N THR A 113 12.67 11.87 15.61
CA THR A 113 12.51 10.40 15.59
C THR A 113 11.82 9.90 16.84
N LEU A 114 11.01 8.85 16.67
CA LEU A 114 10.33 8.11 17.74
C LEU A 114 10.33 6.62 17.39
N HIS A 115 10.14 5.78 18.40
CA HIS A 115 9.86 4.36 18.20
C HIS A 115 8.68 3.92 19.05
N THR A 116 8.02 2.85 18.62
CA THR A 116 7.13 2.08 19.50
C THR A 116 7.96 1.10 20.33
N GLN A 117 7.32 0.46 21.30
CA GLN A 117 7.97 -0.59 22.09
C GLN A 117 8.46 -1.77 21.25
N LYS A 118 7.72 -2.13 20.18
CA LYS A 118 8.06 -3.27 19.32
C LYS A 118 8.53 -2.82 17.94
N TYR A 119 7.65 -2.66 16.96
CA TYR A 119 8.10 -2.79 15.56
C TYR A 119 8.24 -1.49 14.78
N PHE A 120 7.75 -0.35 15.24
CA PHE A 120 7.81 0.89 14.46
C PHE A 120 8.95 1.79 14.88
N ASN A 121 9.70 2.27 13.89
CA ASN A 121 10.60 3.40 13.97
C ASN A 121 10.05 4.49 13.04
N VAL A 122 9.87 5.71 13.54
CA VAL A 122 9.25 6.81 12.79
C VAL A 122 10.17 8.01 12.80
N ALA A 123 10.44 8.55 11.61
CA ALA A 123 11.10 9.83 11.39
C ALA A 123 10.07 10.81 10.84
N TYR A 124 9.93 11.98 11.45
CA TYR A 124 8.83 12.89 11.12
C TYR A 124 9.21 14.37 11.18
N ARG A 125 8.44 15.16 10.44
CA ARG A 125 8.54 16.63 10.38
C ARG A 125 7.22 17.36 10.62
N CYS A 126 6.15 16.62 10.95
CA CYS A 126 4.87 17.19 11.38
C CYS A 126 4.88 17.58 12.88
N SER A 127 3.76 18.08 13.40
CA SER A 127 3.63 18.45 14.81
C SER A 127 3.73 17.24 15.74
N GLU A 128 4.16 17.46 16.98
CA GLU A 128 4.27 16.39 17.98
C GLU A 128 2.91 15.80 18.37
N GLU A 129 1.86 16.62 18.42
CA GLU A 129 0.50 16.16 18.66
C GLU A 129 0.04 15.18 17.58
N LYS A 130 0.23 15.53 16.31
CA LYS A 130 -0.10 14.67 15.18
C LYS A 130 0.69 13.36 15.24
N MET A 131 1.97 13.44 15.59
CA MET A 131 2.80 12.24 15.73
C MET A 131 2.38 11.37 16.92
N LYS A 132 2.04 11.95 18.08
CA LYS A 132 1.50 11.20 19.22
C LYS A 132 0.23 10.43 18.85
N PHE A 133 -0.68 11.09 18.13
CA PHE A 133 -1.90 10.45 17.62
C PHE A 133 -1.55 9.33 16.63
N LEU A 134 -0.64 9.57 15.68
CA LEU A 134 -0.19 8.56 14.72
C LEU A 134 0.43 7.34 15.40
N MET A 135 1.27 7.53 16.41
CA MET A 135 1.90 6.44 17.16
C MET A 135 0.86 5.58 17.89
N TYR A 136 -0.21 6.20 18.41
CA TYR A 136 -1.33 5.50 19.01
C TYR A 136 -2.08 4.66 17.95
N THR A 137 -2.44 5.25 16.81
CA THR A 137 -3.20 4.54 15.77
C THR A 137 -2.38 3.44 15.09
N LEU A 138 -1.08 3.67 14.85
CA LEU A 138 -0.13 2.65 14.37
C LEU A 138 -0.11 1.41 15.27
N ARG A 139 -0.01 1.62 16.58
CA ARG A 139 -0.03 0.54 17.56
C ARG A 139 -1.33 -0.25 17.47
N LYS A 140 -2.49 0.44 17.47
CA LYS A 140 -3.81 -0.21 17.41
C LYS A 140 -4.01 -0.99 16.11
N PHE A 141 -3.61 -0.42 14.98
CA PHE A 141 -3.65 -1.10 13.69
C PHE A 141 -2.81 -2.38 13.71
N PHE A 142 -1.55 -2.29 14.15
CA PHE A 142 -0.68 -3.45 14.24
C PHE A 142 -1.24 -4.53 15.18
N GLU A 143 -1.59 -4.17 16.42
CA GLU A 143 -2.07 -5.12 17.42
C GLU A 143 -3.37 -5.85 17.01
N GLN A 144 -4.22 -5.21 16.21
CA GLN A 144 -5.51 -5.77 15.81
C GLN A 144 -5.49 -6.43 14.44
N ILE A 145 -4.68 -5.95 13.50
CA ILE A 145 -4.69 -6.41 12.11
C ILE A 145 -3.56 -7.40 11.83
N TYR A 146 -2.36 -7.16 12.35
CA TYR A 146 -1.22 -8.05 12.12
C TYR A 146 -1.49 -9.52 12.50
N PRO A 147 -2.00 -9.84 13.72
CA PRO A 147 -2.29 -11.23 14.11
C PRO A 147 -3.36 -11.93 13.28
N VAL A 148 -4.22 -11.17 12.58
CA VAL A 148 -5.30 -11.76 11.77
C VAL A 148 -4.74 -12.53 10.60
N TYR A 149 -3.62 -12.07 10.02
CA TYR A 149 -3.10 -12.57 8.74
C TYR A 149 -1.69 -13.13 8.84
N PHE A 150 -0.82 -12.53 9.65
CA PHE A 150 0.62 -12.74 9.52
C PHE A 150 1.17 -13.74 10.54
N LYS A 151 1.94 -14.72 10.04
CA LYS A 151 2.47 -15.86 10.80
C LYS A 151 3.77 -15.56 11.51
N TYR A 152 4.60 -14.64 11.01
CA TYR A 152 5.96 -14.47 11.49
C TYR A 152 6.18 -13.13 12.20
N GLU A 153 7.09 -13.13 13.17
CA GLU A 153 7.66 -11.93 13.76
C GLU A 153 8.43 -11.13 12.69
N PRO A 154 8.26 -9.80 12.62
CA PRO A 154 9.09 -8.97 11.75
C PRO A 154 10.57 -9.15 12.10
N THR A 155 11.42 -9.35 11.11
CA THR A 155 12.88 -9.47 11.32
C THR A 155 13.62 -8.12 11.28
N TYR A 156 12.86 -7.03 11.13
CA TYR A 156 13.31 -5.65 11.08
C TYR A 156 12.20 -4.72 11.58
N PRO A 157 12.54 -3.51 12.07
CA PRO A 157 11.53 -2.52 12.38
C PRO A 157 10.90 -1.99 11.09
N PHE A 158 9.58 -1.77 11.12
CA PHE A 158 8.88 -0.99 10.11
C PHE A 158 9.29 0.47 10.24
N GLN A 159 9.96 0.98 9.21
CA GLN A 159 10.45 2.35 9.16
C GLN A 159 9.44 3.24 8.44
N ILE A 160 9.12 4.39 9.02
CA ILE A 160 8.17 5.35 8.45
C ILE A 160 8.82 6.73 8.40
N VAL A 161 8.94 7.30 7.21
CA VAL A 161 9.35 8.70 6.99
C VAL A 161 8.11 9.53 6.67
N TYR A 162 7.78 10.44 7.58
CA TYR A 162 6.54 11.21 7.58
C TYR A 162 6.83 12.71 7.39
N PHE A 163 6.76 13.16 6.15
CA PHE A 163 6.99 14.56 5.79
C PHE A 163 5.83 15.46 6.24
N ASN A 164 6.10 16.76 6.37
CA ASN A 164 5.07 17.69 6.83
C ASN A 164 4.00 17.94 5.74
N THR A 165 4.44 18.09 4.48
CA THR A 165 3.57 18.48 3.36
C THR A 165 3.84 17.64 2.11
N LYS A 166 2.85 17.59 1.19
CA LYS A 166 3.03 16.97 -0.13
C LYS A 166 4.22 17.57 -0.87
N LYS A 167 4.34 18.90 -0.89
CA LYS A 167 5.44 19.61 -1.57
C LYS A 167 6.81 19.17 -1.06
N GLU A 168 6.95 19.00 0.25
CA GLU A 168 8.19 18.52 0.86
C GLU A 168 8.46 17.07 0.48
N TYR A 169 7.46 16.20 0.61
CA TYR A 169 7.54 14.81 0.20
C TYR A 169 7.95 14.65 -1.28
N SER A 170 7.26 15.34 -2.21
CA SER A 170 7.56 15.30 -3.63
C SER A 170 8.98 15.78 -3.92
N ARG A 171 9.42 16.84 -3.25
CA ARG A 171 10.78 17.38 -3.42
C ARG A 171 11.86 16.36 -3.05
N TYR A 172 11.66 15.61 -1.98
CA TYR A 172 12.68 14.70 -1.44
C TYR A 172 12.62 13.29 -2.01
N THR A 173 11.42 12.82 -2.34
CA THR A 173 11.22 11.45 -2.86
C THR A 173 11.13 11.40 -4.39
N GLY A 174 10.87 12.54 -5.05
CA GLY A 174 10.56 12.59 -6.48
C GLY A 174 9.18 12.03 -6.84
N SER A 175 8.37 11.61 -5.86
CA SER A 175 7.09 10.96 -6.09
C SER A 175 5.92 11.95 -5.95
N GLU A 176 4.93 11.82 -6.83
CA GLU A 176 3.65 12.54 -6.73
C GLU A 176 2.53 11.72 -6.07
N ALA A 177 2.82 10.46 -5.72
CA ALA A 177 1.89 9.59 -5.00
C ALA A 177 1.62 10.09 -3.58
N TYR A 178 0.55 9.59 -2.96
CA TYR A 178 0.23 9.92 -1.56
C TYR A 178 1.23 9.29 -0.56
N GLY A 179 1.85 8.18 -0.97
CA GLY A 179 2.89 7.47 -0.25
C GLY A 179 3.36 6.27 -1.06
N PHE A 180 4.41 5.61 -0.57
CA PHE A 180 4.85 4.30 -1.07
C PHE A 180 5.69 3.60 0.00
N TYR A 181 5.61 2.28 0.03
CA TYR A 181 6.56 1.41 0.69
C TYR A 181 7.67 1.00 -0.27
N LEU A 182 8.92 1.13 0.16
CA LEU A 182 10.09 0.70 -0.60
C LEU A 182 10.70 -0.57 0.03
N PRO A 183 10.48 -1.78 -0.55
CA PRO A 183 10.95 -3.03 0.03
C PRO A 183 12.48 -3.10 0.22
N LYS A 184 13.24 -2.43 -0.66
CA LYS A 184 14.71 -2.41 -0.62
C LYS A 184 15.25 -1.79 0.67
N THR A 185 14.66 -0.68 1.10
CA THR A 185 15.04 0.03 2.34
C THR A 185 14.14 -0.33 3.51
N ARG A 186 13.03 -1.02 3.25
CA ARG A 186 11.97 -1.37 4.22
C ARG A 186 11.35 -0.14 4.86
N THR A 187 11.31 0.95 4.09
CA THR A 187 10.86 2.27 4.54
C THR A 187 9.59 2.65 3.80
N LEU A 188 8.59 3.12 4.56
CA LEU A 188 7.37 3.74 4.08
C LEU A 188 7.57 5.25 4.06
N TYR A 189 7.27 5.90 2.95
CA TYR A 189 7.31 7.34 2.80
C TYR A 189 5.90 7.89 2.60
N THR A 190 5.51 8.91 3.37
CA THR A 190 4.23 9.61 3.20
C THR A 190 4.28 11.00 3.84
N TYR A 191 3.17 11.74 3.86
CA TYR A 191 3.11 13.10 4.39
C TYR A 191 1.83 13.40 5.16
N GLY A 192 1.86 14.47 5.96
CA GLY A 192 0.77 14.93 6.84
C GLY A 192 -0.65 14.76 6.29
N ASN A 193 -0.92 15.25 5.10
CA ASN A 193 -2.27 15.35 4.56
C ASN A 193 -2.58 14.29 3.50
N SER A 194 -1.82 13.18 3.46
CA SER A 194 -2.11 12.04 2.59
C SER A 194 -3.28 11.19 3.10
N GLY A 195 -3.68 11.40 4.36
CA GLY A 195 -4.72 10.62 5.04
C GLY A 195 -4.17 9.31 5.61
N GLU A 196 -4.74 8.88 6.75
CA GLU A 196 -4.33 7.62 7.40
C GLU A 196 -4.55 6.39 6.51
N GLY A 197 -5.52 6.47 5.59
CA GLY A 197 -5.76 5.42 4.61
C GLY A 197 -4.53 5.05 3.77
N THR A 198 -3.75 6.05 3.37
CA THR A 198 -2.47 5.84 2.67
C THR A 198 -1.48 5.11 3.57
N LEU A 199 -1.41 5.48 4.85
CA LEU A 199 -0.54 4.82 5.81
C LEU A 199 -0.93 3.35 6.00
N TRP A 200 -2.22 3.04 6.16
CA TRP A 200 -2.70 1.67 6.30
C TRP A 200 -2.42 0.84 5.06
N HIS A 201 -2.64 1.41 3.87
CA HIS A 201 -2.34 0.79 2.60
C HIS A 201 -0.87 0.36 2.52
N GLU A 202 0.06 1.29 2.71
CA GLU A 202 1.49 1.00 2.60
C GLU A 202 2.01 0.09 3.74
N LEU A 203 1.40 0.14 4.92
CA LEU A 203 1.75 -0.79 6.00
C LEU A 203 1.37 -2.23 5.70
N VAL A 204 0.26 -2.47 5.01
CA VAL A 204 -0.11 -3.82 4.57
C VAL A 204 0.97 -4.38 3.63
N HIS A 205 1.47 -3.57 2.68
CA HIS A 205 2.60 -3.97 1.83
C HIS A 205 3.84 -4.30 2.66
N ALA A 206 4.16 -3.48 3.67
CA ALA A 206 5.28 -3.73 4.57
C ALA A 206 5.11 -5.02 5.39
N PHE A 207 3.90 -5.33 5.86
CA PHE A 207 3.61 -6.54 6.61
C PHE A 207 3.71 -7.79 5.74
N VAL A 208 3.22 -7.73 4.49
CA VAL A 208 3.40 -8.80 3.50
C VAL A 208 4.88 -9.04 3.27
N ALA A 209 5.66 -7.99 2.97
CA ALA A 209 7.11 -8.10 2.73
C ALA A 209 7.90 -8.66 3.94
N ALA A 210 7.41 -8.42 5.17
CA ALA A 210 8.01 -9.01 6.37
C ALA A 210 7.73 -10.51 6.53
N ASN A 211 6.72 -11.04 5.82
CA ASN A 211 6.22 -12.41 6.00
C ASN A 211 6.55 -13.33 4.83
N ILE A 212 6.83 -12.79 3.65
CA ILE A 212 7.15 -13.55 2.44
C ILE A 212 8.37 -12.95 1.71
N ASP A 213 9.09 -13.76 0.95
CA ASP A 213 10.29 -13.40 0.18
C ASP A 213 10.13 -13.62 -1.33
N HIS A 214 8.93 -13.97 -1.77
CA HIS A 214 8.56 -14.11 -3.16
C HIS A 214 7.60 -12.99 -3.60
N ARG A 215 7.50 -12.78 -4.92
CA ARG A 215 6.55 -11.83 -5.50
C ARG A 215 5.13 -12.41 -5.47
N ILE A 216 4.15 -11.55 -5.25
CA ILE A 216 2.71 -11.85 -5.32
C ILE A 216 2.06 -11.07 -6.48
N GLN A 217 0.87 -11.48 -6.92
CA GLN A 217 0.16 -10.78 -7.99
C GLN A 217 -0.33 -9.41 -7.52
N GLN A 218 -0.36 -8.45 -8.45
CA GLN A 218 -0.70 -7.07 -8.17
C GLN A 218 -2.13 -6.92 -7.63
N TRP A 219 -3.11 -7.63 -8.19
CA TRP A 219 -4.50 -7.57 -7.72
C TRP A 219 -4.63 -7.96 -6.25
N PHE A 220 -3.83 -8.94 -5.79
CA PHE A 220 -3.85 -9.36 -4.39
C PHE A 220 -3.19 -8.31 -3.52
N SER A 221 -1.97 -7.87 -3.87
CA SER A 221 -1.21 -6.89 -3.08
C SER A 221 -2.01 -5.60 -2.92
N GLU A 222 -2.47 -5.03 -4.02
CA GLU A 222 -3.19 -3.76 -4.05
C GLU A 222 -4.62 -3.89 -3.52
N GLY A 223 -5.30 -5.00 -3.80
CA GLY A 223 -6.64 -5.25 -3.27
C GLY A 223 -6.65 -5.39 -1.75
N PHE A 224 -5.70 -6.14 -1.20
CA PHE A 224 -5.59 -6.36 0.24
C PHE A 224 -5.22 -5.07 0.97
N ALA A 225 -4.23 -4.33 0.47
CA ALA A 225 -3.83 -3.04 1.02
C ALA A 225 -4.97 -2.01 0.94
N SER A 226 -5.61 -1.89 -0.22
CA SER A 226 -6.66 -0.90 -0.45
C SER A 226 -7.94 -1.15 0.36
N PHE A 227 -8.22 -2.39 0.79
CA PHE A 227 -9.32 -2.68 1.71
C PHE A 227 -9.26 -1.80 2.97
N TYR A 228 -8.05 -1.58 3.50
CA TYR A 228 -7.78 -0.86 4.74
C TYR A 228 -7.80 0.68 4.62
N GLU A 229 -7.85 1.24 3.42
CA GLU A 229 -7.74 2.71 3.20
C GLU A 229 -8.83 3.55 3.88
N MET A 230 -10.00 2.98 4.16
CA MET A 230 -11.09 3.67 4.86
C MET A 230 -11.17 3.27 6.33
N GLY A 231 -10.19 2.51 6.81
CA GLY A 231 -10.13 2.08 8.19
C GLY A 231 -9.71 3.22 9.12
N ALA A 232 -10.24 3.21 10.33
CA ALA A 232 -10.00 4.24 11.33
C ALA A 232 -10.02 3.65 12.74
N VAL A 233 -9.32 4.31 13.67
CA VAL A 233 -9.35 3.98 15.09
C VAL A 233 -10.38 4.86 15.78
N TYR A 234 -11.35 4.25 16.46
CA TYR A 234 -12.29 4.94 17.35
C TYR A 234 -12.21 4.31 18.74
N GLY A 235 -11.78 5.10 19.73
CA GLY A 235 -11.37 4.57 21.03
C GLY A 235 -10.27 3.52 20.83
N ASP A 236 -10.37 2.38 21.51
CA ASP A 236 -9.35 1.33 21.45
C ASP A 236 -9.51 0.33 20.30
N LYS A 237 -10.43 0.56 19.36
CA LYS A 237 -10.75 -0.40 18.29
C LYS A 237 -10.47 0.17 16.90
N PHE A 238 -9.87 -0.65 16.05
CA PHE A 238 -9.76 -0.40 14.61
C PHE A 238 -11.02 -0.87 13.89
N TYR A 239 -11.57 -0.01 13.04
CA TYR A 239 -12.78 -0.26 12.27
C TYR A 239 -12.42 -0.35 10.79
N GLU A 240 -12.83 -1.43 10.15
CA GLU A 240 -12.58 -1.75 8.75
C GLU A 240 -13.91 -2.08 8.02
N GLY A 241 -13.83 -2.41 6.73
CA GLY A 241 -15.00 -2.85 5.96
C GLY A 241 -15.89 -1.69 5.53
N TYR A 242 -15.32 -0.73 4.79
CA TYR A 242 -16.05 0.39 4.20
C TYR A 242 -15.86 0.42 2.68
N THR A 243 -16.83 0.97 1.96
CA THR A 243 -16.61 1.39 0.56
C THR A 243 -15.81 2.70 0.52
N ASN A 244 -15.11 2.96 -0.59
CA ASN A 244 -14.27 4.15 -0.74
C ASN A 244 -14.57 4.92 -2.04
N TRP A 245 -13.70 5.87 -2.39
CA TRP A 245 -13.83 6.71 -3.57
C TRP A 245 -13.73 5.95 -4.90
N ARG A 246 -13.17 4.73 -4.93
CA ARG A 246 -13.09 3.89 -6.13
C ARG A 246 -14.38 3.14 -6.43
N HIS A 247 -15.27 3.00 -5.45
CA HIS A 247 -16.49 2.20 -5.57
C HIS A 247 -17.43 2.65 -6.71
N PRO A 248 -17.65 3.95 -6.98
CA PRO A 248 -18.46 4.37 -8.13
C PRO A 248 -17.92 3.89 -9.48
N THR A 249 -16.59 3.84 -9.66
CA THR A 249 -15.97 3.33 -10.90
C THR A 249 -16.29 1.86 -11.12
N LEU A 250 -16.22 1.04 -10.07
CA LEU A 250 -16.63 -0.37 -10.13
C LEU A 250 -18.11 -0.49 -10.50
N LYS A 251 -18.99 0.27 -9.85
CA LYS A 251 -20.43 0.23 -10.14
C LYS A 251 -20.77 0.63 -11.57
N ARG A 252 -20.05 1.62 -12.11
CA ARG A 252 -20.20 2.03 -13.51
C ARG A 252 -19.83 0.88 -14.45
N LYS A 253 -18.66 0.28 -14.26
CA LYS A 253 -18.19 -0.86 -15.09
C LYS A 253 -19.09 -2.08 -15.01
N ILE A 254 -19.68 -2.38 -13.85
CA ILE A 254 -20.66 -3.47 -13.71
C ILE A 254 -21.92 -3.21 -14.54
N ARG A 255 -22.37 -1.95 -14.66
CA ARG A 255 -23.62 -1.61 -15.37
C ARG A 255 -23.44 -1.48 -16.89
N GLU A 256 -22.23 -1.18 -17.33
CA GLU A 256 -21.90 -1.03 -18.74
C GLU A 256 -21.76 -2.40 -19.45
N GLU A 257 -21.60 -3.50 -18.69
CA GLU A 257 -21.48 -4.91 -19.10
C GLU A 257 -20.36 -5.24 -20.11
N ASP A 258 -20.23 -4.51 -21.22
CA ASP A 258 -19.34 -4.79 -22.36
C ASP A 258 -17.83 -4.73 -22.05
N ASP A 259 -17.43 -4.19 -20.89
CA ASP A 259 -16.02 -4.04 -20.48
C ASP A 259 -15.78 -4.48 -19.02
N PHE A 260 -16.66 -5.32 -18.49
CA PHE A 260 -16.40 -5.99 -17.21
C PHE A 260 -15.65 -7.30 -17.51
N MET A 261 -14.32 -7.26 -17.42
CA MET A 261 -13.51 -8.48 -17.36
C MET A 261 -14.06 -9.41 -16.26
N ASP A 262 -14.07 -10.72 -16.48
CA ASP A 262 -14.56 -11.68 -15.48
C ASP A 262 -13.61 -11.81 -14.28
N LEU A 263 -14.10 -12.29 -13.14
CA LEU A 263 -13.32 -12.50 -11.92
C LEU A 263 -12.29 -13.61 -12.10
N ALA A 264 -12.63 -14.66 -12.86
CA ALA A 264 -11.72 -15.77 -13.16
C ALA A 264 -10.49 -15.28 -13.93
N ASP A 265 -10.70 -14.51 -14.98
CA ASP A 265 -9.62 -13.91 -15.77
C ASP A 265 -8.81 -12.93 -14.92
N PHE A 266 -9.49 -12.06 -14.18
CA PHE A 266 -8.86 -11.04 -13.35
C PHE A 266 -7.91 -11.59 -12.28
N VAL A 267 -8.28 -12.68 -11.59
CA VAL A 267 -7.38 -13.28 -10.58
C VAL A 267 -6.23 -14.07 -11.21
N SER A 268 -6.34 -14.39 -12.49
CA SER A 268 -5.30 -15.04 -13.28
C SER A 268 -4.31 -14.02 -13.87
N GLU A 269 -4.68 -12.74 -13.94
CA GLU A 269 -3.80 -11.69 -14.42
C GLU A 269 -2.55 -11.51 -13.55
N LYS A 270 -1.41 -11.35 -14.22
CA LYS A 270 -0.16 -10.96 -13.55
C LYS A 270 -0.14 -9.46 -13.23
N TYR A 271 -0.69 -8.64 -14.13
CA TYR A 271 -0.71 -7.19 -14.06
C TYR A 271 -2.14 -6.70 -14.16
N MET A 272 -2.45 -5.67 -13.39
CA MET A 272 -3.80 -5.15 -13.25
C MET A 272 -3.89 -3.76 -13.87
N SER A 273 -4.94 -3.51 -14.65
CA SER A 273 -5.20 -2.17 -15.22
C SER A 273 -5.43 -1.11 -14.13
N GLU A 274 -4.93 0.11 -14.38
CA GLU A 274 -5.08 1.22 -13.45
C GLU A 274 -6.55 1.63 -13.24
N GLY A 275 -6.87 2.16 -12.06
CA GLY A 275 -8.19 2.67 -11.72
C GLY A 275 -9.27 1.60 -11.53
N TYR A 276 -9.75 0.98 -12.62
CA TYR A 276 -10.81 -0.05 -12.57
C TYR A 276 -10.31 -1.33 -11.91
N GLY A 277 -9.15 -1.83 -12.30
CA GLY A 277 -8.55 -3.01 -11.67
C GLY A 277 -8.41 -2.83 -10.16
N TYR A 278 -7.89 -1.68 -9.70
CA TYR A 278 -7.80 -1.36 -8.27
C TYR A 278 -9.18 -1.37 -7.58
N ALA A 279 -10.21 -0.82 -8.22
CA ALA A 279 -11.56 -0.81 -7.67
C ALA A 279 -12.13 -2.24 -7.53
N LYS A 280 -11.85 -3.09 -8.52
CA LYS A 280 -12.26 -4.50 -8.56
C LYS A 280 -11.50 -5.34 -7.53
N ALA A 281 -10.17 -5.27 -7.52
CA ALA A 281 -9.31 -5.90 -6.51
C ALA A 281 -9.77 -5.55 -5.10
N ARG A 282 -9.92 -4.25 -4.80
CA ARG A 282 -10.37 -3.80 -3.48
C ARG A 282 -11.70 -4.43 -3.09
N PHE A 283 -12.67 -4.40 -4.00
CA PHE A 283 -14.01 -4.87 -3.67
C PHE A 283 -14.06 -6.40 -3.54
N LEU A 284 -13.14 -7.15 -4.14
CA LEU A 284 -13.00 -8.59 -3.89
C LEU A 284 -12.66 -8.86 -2.42
N PHE A 285 -11.76 -8.08 -1.81
CA PHE A 285 -11.48 -8.18 -0.37
C PHE A 285 -12.66 -7.71 0.48
N CYS A 286 -13.39 -6.68 0.06
CA CYS A 286 -14.66 -6.30 0.72
C CYS A 286 -15.68 -7.44 0.68
N TYR A 287 -15.82 -8.10 -0.46
CA TYR A 287 -16.72 -9.22 -0.66
C TYR A 287 -16.35 -10.39 0.25
N LEU A 288 -15.07 -10.78 0.28
CA LEU A 288 -14.57 -11.80 1.21
C LEU A 288 -14.76 -11.42 2.67
N TRP A 289 -14.63 -10.13 3.02
CA TRP A 289 -14.86 -9.64 4.37
C TRP A 289 -16.34 -9.72 4.77
N ILE A 290 -17.26 -9.38 3.85
CA ILE A 290 -18.71 -9.53 4.06
C ILE A 290 -19.06 -10.97 4.42
N TYR A 291 -18.42 -11.95 3.79
CA TYR A 291 -18.64 -13.38 4.05
C TYR A 291 -17.75 -13.99 5.14
N ASN A 292 -17.00 -13.18 5.89
CA ASN A 292 -16.04 -13.65 6.89
C ASN A 292 -14.95 -14.61 6.37
N LYS A 293 -14.64 -14.56 5.07
CA LYS A 293 -13.63 -15.43 4.41
C LYS A 293 -12.27 -14.76 4.18
N MET A 294 -12.18 -13.44 4.33
CA MET A 294 -10.96 -12.67 4.05
C MET A 294 -9.74 -13.14 4.86
N PRO A 295 -9.80 -13.35 6.20
CA PRO A 295 -8.65 -13.85 6.96
C PRO A 295 -8.10 -15.19 6.49
N GLU A 296 -9.00 -16.14 6.21
CA GLU A 296 -8.64 -17.48 5.74
C GLU A 296 -8.04 -17.42 4.33
N PHE A 297 -8.69 -16.69 3.42
CA PHE A 297 -8.22 -16.51 2.05
C PHE A 297 -6.82 -15.90 1.98
N VAL A 298 -6.57 -14.81 2.72
CA VAL A 298 -5.26 -14.13 2.73
C VAL A 298 -4.16 -15.07 3.22
N LYS A 299 -4.41 -15.86 4.27
CA LYS A 299 -3.44 -16.83 4.79
C LYS A 299 -3.13 -17.92 3.78
N ILE A 300 -4.16 -18.51 3.17
CA ILE A 300 -4.00 -19.53 2.13
C ILE A 300 -3.18 -18.95 0.96
N TYR A 301 -3.53 -17.76 0.48
CA TYR A 301 -2.82 -17.12 -0.62
C TYR A 301 -1.33 -16.88 -0.28
N LEU A 302 -1.03 -16.27 0.86
CA LEU A 302 0.34 -15.89 1.23
C LEU A 302 1.24 -17.10 1.54
N TYR A 303 0.69 -18.13 2.19
CA TYR A 303 1.51 -19.21 2.76
C TYR A 303 1.36 -20.56 2.06
N GLU A 304 0.33 -20.76 1.27
CA GLU A 304 0.08 -22.04 0.60
C GLU A 304 0.13 -21.92 -0.92
N LEU A 305 -0.49 -20.87 -1.50
CA LEU A 305 -0.59 -20.74 -2.95
C LEU A 305 0.60 -20.01 -3.56
N SER A 306 0.83 -18.76 -3.19
CA SER A 306 1.86 -17.91 -3.83
C SER A 306 3.31 -18.41 -3.69
N PRO A 307 3.70 -19.21 -2.67
CA PRO A 307 5.01 -19.84 -2.67
C PRO A 307 5.16 -20.99 -3.68
N LYS A 308 4.05 -21.63 -4.07
CA LYS A 308 4.04 -22.85 -4.90
C LYS A 308 3.71 -22.57 -6.36
N TYR A 309 2.81 -21.63 -6.62
CA TYR A 309 2.25 -21.38 -7.95
C TYR A 309 2.54 -19.95 -8.43
N LYS A 310 2.56 -19.75 -9.74
CA LYS A 310 2.77 -18.43 -10.38
C LYS A 310 1.91 -18.32 -11.65
N GLY A 311 1.65 -17.09 -12.09
CA GLY A 311 0.94 -16.83 -13.35
C GLY A 311 -0.45 -17.46 -13.37
N GLU A 312 -0.82 -18.05 -14.50
CA GLU A 312 -2.13 -18.67 -14.73
C GLU A 312 -2.42 -19.81 -13.74
N GLU A 313 -1.42 -20.66 -13.43
CA GLU A 313 -1.59 -21.75 -12.47
C GLU A 313 -1.96 -21.24 -11.07
N LEU A 314 -1.37 -20.11 -10.65
CA LEU A 314 -1.77 -19.46 -9.40
C LEU A 314 -3.22 -18.96 -9.48
N GLY A 315 -3.63 -18.39 -10.61
CA GLY A 315 -5.01 -17.99 -10.88
C GLY A 315 -6.00 -19.14 -10.70
N GLU A 316 -5.73 -20.29 -11.32
CA GLU A 316 -6.56 -21.50 -11.18
C GLU A 316 -6.73 -21.95 -9.73
N GLN A 317 -5.64 -21.93 -8.95
CA GLN A 317 -5.67 -22.34 -7.54
C GLN A 317 -6.41 -21.31 -6.69
N VAL A 318 -6.32 -20.03 -7.03
CA VAL A 318 -7.13 -18.96 -6.41
C VAL A 318 -8.60 -19.18 -6.69
N ILE A 319 -8.99 -19.48 -7.93
CA ILE A 319 -10.39 -19.77 -8.31
C ILE A 319 -10.90 -20.95 -7.48
N LYS A 320 -10.20 -22.09 -7.48
CA LYS A 320 -10.57 -23.27 -6.68
C LYS A 320 -10.71 -22.95 -5.19
N THR A 321 -9.82 -22.11 -4.66
CA THR A 321 -9.85 -21.67 -3.25
C THR A 321 -11.07 -20.80 -2.97
N LEU A 322 -11.38 -19.83 -3.84
CA LEU A 322 -12.57 -18.99 -3.71
C LEU A 322 -13.85 -19.83 -3.77
N GLU A 323 -13.95 -20.76 -4.72
CA GLU A 323 -15.10 -21.66 -4.83
C GLU A 323 -15.30 -22.49 -3.56
N LYS A 324 -14.21 -23.05 -3.02
CA LYS A 324 -14.23 -23.84 -1.78
C LYS A 324 -14.66 -22.99 -0.58
N LEU A 325 -14.07 -21.80 -0.40
CA LEU A 325 -14.33 -20.95 0.76
C LEU A 325 -15.76 -20.40 0.78
N LEU A 326 -16.32 -20.13 -0.40
CA LEU A 326 -17.64 -19.52 -0.57
C LEU A 326 -18.75 -20.54 -0.85
N GLY A 327 -18.40 -21.80 -1.10
CA GLY A 327 -19.34 -22.90 -1.31
C GLY A 327 -20.13 -22.80 -2.62
N LYS A 328 -19.58 -22.13 -3.65
CA LYS A 328 -20.26 -21.93 -4.94
C LYS A 328 -19.27 -21.72 -6.07
N LYS A 329 -19.72 -21.96 -7.30
CA LYS A 329 -18.92 -21.81 -8.52
C LYS A 329 -18.56 -20.36 -8.82
N MET A 330 -17.44 -20.14 -9.50
CA MET A 330 -16.88 -18.80 -9.76
C MET A 330 -17.87 -17.87 -10.45
N GLU A 331 -18.69 -18.37 -11.37
CA GLU A 331 -19.75 -17.61 -12.06
C GLU A 331 -20.81 -17.13 -11.07
N ALA A 332 -21.18 -17.97 -10.09
CA ALA A 332 -22.11 -17.62 -9.02
C ALA A 332 -21.48 -16.69 -7.96
N ILE A 333 -20.16 -16.79 -7.74
CA ILE A 333 -19.40 -15.82 -6.94
C ILE A 333 -19.49 -14.46 -7.62
N GLU A 334 -19.19 -14.40 -8.91
CA GLU A 334 -19.18 -13.16 -9.67
C GLU A 334 -20.55 -12.48 -9.71
N LYS A 335 -21.61 -13.24 -10.01
CA LYS A 335 -22.97 -12.70 -10.03
C LYS A 335 -23.34 -12.06 -8.69
N ASP A 336 -23.03 -12.72 -7.59
CA ASP A 336 -23.29 -12.21 -6.24
C ASP A 336 -22.34 -11.05 -5.88
N TYR A 337 -21.08 -11.09 -6.30
CA TYR A 337 -20.12 -10.00 -6.16
C TYR A 337 -20.64 -8.72 -6.84
N LYS A 338 -21.09 -8.83 -8.11
CA LYS A 338 -21.67 -7.72 -8.89
C LYS A 338 -22.93 -7.19 -8.19
N ALA A 339 -23.83 -8.08 -7.80
CA ALA A 339 -25.06 -7.72 -7.10
C ALA A 339 -24.77 -6.95 -5.79
N ILE A 340 -23.89 -7.47 -4.92
CA ILE A 340 -23.50 -6.82 -3.67
C ILE A 340 -22.83 -5.47 -3.93
N ALA A 341 -21.94 -5.37 -4.93
CA ALA A 341 -21.32 -4.10 -5.31
C ALA A 341 -22.34 -3.02 -5.67
N LEU A 342 -23.43 -3.40 -6.33
CA LEU A 342 -24.49 -2.47 -6.72
C LEU A 342 -25.34 -1.99 -5.53
N THR A 343 -25.45 -2.78 -4.46
CA THR A 343 -26.25 -2.43 -3.27
C THR A 343 -25.67 -1.28 -2.44
N TYR A 344 -24.35 -1.21 -2.28
CA TYR A 344 -23.73 -0.24 -1.39
C TYR A 344 -23.52 1.12 -2.06
N LYS A 345 -23.59 2.19 -1.27
CA LYS A 345 -23.23 3.56 -1.68
C LYS A 345 -21.73 3.79 -1.49
N LYS A 346 -21.21 4.92 -1.97
CA LYS A 346 -19.84 5.38 -1.67
C LYS A 346 -19.75 5.81 -0.20
N PHE A 347 -18.63 5.51 0.46
CA PHE A 347 -18.33 5.84 1.86
C PHE A 347 -19.32 5.30 2.89
N VAL A 348 -19.74 4.04 2.73
CA VAL A 348 -20.60 3.37 3.72
C VAL A 348 -19.91 2.16 4.30
N ARG A 349 -20.22 1.88 5.57
CA ARG A 349 -19.78 0.65 6.23
C ARG A 349 -20.54 -0.53 5.65
N LEU A 350 -19.79 -1.58 5.31
CA LEU A 350 -20.32 -2.85 4.83
C LEU A 350 -20.91 -3.64 6.01
N LYS A 351 -21.93 -4.45 5.72
CA LYS A 351 -22.51 -5.37 6.69
C LYS A 351 -21.99 -6.78 6.41
N LYS A 352 -21.52 -7.46 7.45
CA LYS A 352 -21.21 -8.88 7.37
C LYS A 352 -22.49 -9.67 7.17
N LYS A 353 -22.43 -10.72 6.35
CA LYS A 353 -23.45 -11.76 6.30
C LYS A 353 -23.15 -12.76 7.41
N ASN A 354 -24.20 -13.12 8.15
CA ASN A 354 -24.14 -14.14 9.20
C ASN A 354 -24.09 -15.53 8.58
#